data_AF-A0A1C5WXE0-F1
#
_entry.id   AF-A0A1C5WXE0-F1
#
_cell.length_a   1.000
_cell.length_b   1.000
_cell.length_c   1.000
_cell.angle_alpha   90.00
_cell.angle_beta   90.00
_cell.angle_gamma   90.00
#
_symmetry.space_group_name_H-M   'P 1'
#
loop_
_entity.id
_entity.type
_entity.pdbx_description
1 polymer ?
#
loop_
_entity_poly.entity_id
_entity_poly.type
_entity_poly.pdbx_seq_one_letter_code
_entity_poly.pdbx_strand_id
1 'polypeptide(L)'
;MILADKIVRLRKKNGWSQEELAQKMNVSRQAVSKWESAQTIPELEKILQLGALFGVTTDYLLKDDMELEEFTSETIDSGVRQISIEEAGTYLVQSRESAKRIAVGTFLCVLSPIPLLLLGAASEYEKLNISENLAGCLGIMLLLFFVIAAVALFIYSGFQNEQYEYLDREEPFELQYGVSGMVREKQKEYRNQYIFWNIIATCICVASPIPLLVGAFSEQEFLITLLLTVTMVLAGIGACIFVVNCSIWTSMQKLLKEGDYTMEAKRKNRKMGAFSVVYWLILTAIYLAWSFSTNTWDKTWIVYVVGGVIYAALCVVWELVMNREK
;
A
#
# COMPACT_ATOMS: atom_id res chain seq x y z
N MET A 1 -10.07 -31.35 -28.52
CA MET A 1 -11.27 -32.25 -28.53
C MET A 1 -12.50 -31.38 -28.61
N ILE A 2 -13.41 -31.64 -29.54
CA ILE A 2 -14.63 -30.82 -29.65
C ILE A 2 -15.63 -31.17 -28.55
N LEU A 3 -16.61 -30.29 -28.30
CA LEU A 3 -17.63 -30.46 -27.25
C LEU A 3 -18.31 -31.84 -27.29
N ALA A 4 -18.64 -32.32 -28.51
CA ALA A 4 -19.25 -33.64 -28.71
C ALA A 4 -18.38 -34.79 -28.15
N ASP A 5 -17.07 -34.76 -28.42
CA ASP A 5 -16.12 -35.76 -27.93
C ASP A 5 -16.01 -35.74 -26.40
N LYS A 6 -16.05 -34.54 -25.81
CA LYS A 6 -15.98 -34.36 -24.36
C LYS A 6 -17.22 -34.91 -23.66
N ILE A 7 -18.42 -34.69 -24.21
CA ILE A 7 -19.66 -35.25 -23.68
C ILE A 7 -19.61 -36.79 -23.72
N VAL A 8 -19.19 -37.38 -24.85
CA VAL A 8 -19.05 -38.84 -24.99
C VAL A 8 -18.04 -39.39 -23.96
N ARG A 9 -16.89 -38.72 -23.81
CA ARG A 9 -15.83 -39.13 -22.88
C ARG A 9 -16.31 -39.08 -21.43
N LEU A 10 -16.94 -37.98 -21.02
CA LEU A 10 -17.44 -37.79 -19.65
C LEU A 10 -18.59 -38.74 -19.32
N ARG A 11 -19.50 -39.00 -20.27
CA ARG A 11 -20.56 -40.00 -20.11
C ARG A 11 -19.98 -41.39 -19.90
N LYS A 12 -19.00 -41.79 -20.73
CA LYS A 12 -18.33 -43.10 -20.62
C LYS A 12 -17.51 -43.22 -19.33
N LYS A 13 -16.83 -42.15 -18.90
CA LYS A 13 -16.08 -42.09 -17.62
C LYS A 13 -17.00 -42.38 -16.42
N ASN A 14 -18.24 -41.87 -16.46
CA ASN A 14 -19.24 -42.10 -15.42
C ASN A 14 -20.06 -43.40 -15.61
N GLY A 15 -19.78 -44.19 -16.65
CA GLY A 15 -20.46 -45.45 -16.92
C GLY A 15 -21.92 -45.32 -17.38
N TRP A 16 -22.35 -44.14 -17.82
CA TRP A 16 -23.76 -43.90 -18.15
C TRP A 16 -24.13 -44.29 -19.58
N SER A 17 -25.36 -44.77 -19.78
CA SER A 17 -25.96 -44.88 -21.11
C SER A 17 -26.44 -43.51 -21.64
N GLN A 18 -26.66 -43.38 -22.96
CA GLN A 18 -27.22 -42.14 -23.52
C GLN A 18 -28.62 -41.82 -22.96
N GLU A 19 -29.39 -42.86 -22.64
CA GLU A 19 -30.70 -42.74 -22.00
C GLU A 19 -30.58 -42.19 -20.58
N GLU A 20 -29.63 -42.70 -19.79
CA GLU A 20 -29.38 -42.22 -18.43
C GLU A 20 -28.89 -40.77 -18.39
N LEU A 21 -28.02 -40.37 -19.32
CA LEU A 21 -27.61 -38.97 -19.45
C LEU A 21 -28.80 -38.09 -19.82
N ALA A 22 -29.68 -38.54 -20.72
CA ALA A 22 -30.87 -37.81 -21.12
C ALA A 22 -31.84 -37.61 -19.96
N GLN A 23 -32.05 -38.64 -19.13
CA GLN A 23 -32.86 -38.55 -17.92
C GLN A 23 -32.26 -37.56 -16.90
N LYS A 24 -30.95 -37.64 -16.65
CA LYS A 24 -30.25 -36.73 -15.73
C LYS A 24 -30.28 -35.26 -16.19
N MET A 25 -30.27 -35.04 -17.51
CA MET A 25 -30.32 -33.70 -18.12
C MET A 25 -31.74 -33.20 -18.39
N ASN A 26 -32.76 -34.00 -18.04
CA ASN A 26 -34.16 -33.74 -18.35
C ASN A 26 -34.40 -33.35 -19.82
N VAL A 27 -33.86 -34.17 -20.74
CA VAL A 27 -33.99 -34.02 -22.20
C VAL A 27 -34.31 -35.37 -22.85
N SER A 28 -34.66 -35.36 -24.14
CA SER A 28 -34.85 -36.61 -24.89
C SER A 28 -33.53 -37.29 -25.22
N ARG A 29 -33.52 -38.63 -25.29
CA ARG A 29 -32.37 -39.41 -25.77
C ARG A 29 -31.85 -38.95 -27.13
N GLN A 30 -32.77 -38.53 -28.01
CA GLN A 30 -32.43 -37.99 -29.32
C GLN A 30 -31.61 -36.71 -29.23
N ALA A 31 -31.87 -35.84 -28.25
CA ALA A 31 -31.09 -34.62 -28.04
C ALA A 31 -29.64 -34.94 -27.65
N VAL A 32 -29.45 -35.85 -26.70
CA VAL A 32 -28.11 -36.33 -26.30
C VAL A 32 -27.37 -36.97 -27.48
N SER A 33 -28.05 -37.79 -28.28
CA SER A 33 -27.44 -38.40 -29.47
C SER A 33 -26.99 -37.35 -30.51
N LYS A 34 -27.74 -36.26 -30.68
CA LYS A 34 -27.37 -35.16 -31.59
C LYS A 34 -26.20 -34.34 -31.04
N TRP A 35 -26.11 -34.17 -29.72
CA TRP A 35 -24.97 -33.52 -29.07
C TRP A 35 -23.68 -34.34 -29.23
N GLU A 36 -23.74 -35.65 -28.97
CA GLU A 36 -22.58 -36.56 -29.09
C GLU A 36 -22.11 -36.77 -30.53
N SER A 37 -22.96 -36.49 -31.52
CA SER A 37 -22.62 -36.59 -32.95
C SER A 37 -22.32 -35.23 -33.59
N ALA A 38 -22.18 -34.17 -32.79
CA ALA A 38 -21.94 -32.79 -33.25
C ALA A 38 -23.00 -32.24 -34.23
N GLN A 39 -24.21 -32.83 -34.28
CA GLN A 39 -25.30 -32.38 -35.15
C GLN A 39 -25.99 -31.13 -34.61
N THR A 40 -26.04 -30.98 -33.29
CA THR A 40 -26.60 -29.80 -32.63
C THR A 40 -25.78 -29.43 -31.41
N ILE A 41 -25.65 -28.13 -31.12
CA ILE A 41 -24.96 -27.64 -29.93
C ILE A 41 -26.01 -27.46 -28.81
N PRO A 42 -25.77 -27.93 -27.58
CA PRO A 42 -26.67 -27.66 -26.46
C PRO A 42 -26.79 -26.16 -26.19
N GLU A 43 -27.95 -25.71 -25.73
CA GLU A 43 -28.14 -24.32 -25.27
C GLU A 43 -27.30 -24.03 -24.02
N LEU A 44 -27.02 -22.74 -23.76
CA LEU A 44 -26.16 -22.33 -22.64
C LEU A 44 -26.60 -22.92 -21.30
N GLU A 45 -27.90 -22.96 -21.03
CA GLU A 45 -28.45 -23.57 -19.81
C GLU A 45 -28.11 -25.07 -19.70
N LYS A 46 -28.16 -25.79 -20.82
CA LYS A 46 -27.79 -27.21 -20.89
C LYS A 46 -26.29 -27.43 -20.77
N ILE A 47 -25.48 -26.51 -21.27
CA ILE A 47 -24.02 -26.56 -21.09
C ILE A 47 -23.66 -26.39 -19.60
N LEU A 48 -24.30 -25.45 -18.89
CA LEU A 48 -24.11 -25.27 -17.45
C LEU A 48 -24.55 -26.52 -16.66
N GLN A 49 -25.69 -27.11 -17.03
CA GLN A 49 -26.17 -28.36 -16.44
C GLN A 49 -25.20 -29.53 -16.70
N LEU A 50 -24.62 -29.64 -17.91
CA LEU A 50 -23.60 -30.65 -18.23
C LEU A 50 -22.34 -30.46 -17.39
N GLY A 51 -21.88 -29.21 -17.21
CA GLY A 51 -20.72 -28.89 -16.37
C GLY A 51 -20.94 -29.32 -14.92
N ALA A 52 -22.09 -28.97 -14.34
CA ALA A 52 -22.46 -29.38 -12.99
C ALA A 52 -22.64 -30.91 -12.85
N LEU A 53 -23.25 -31.56 -13.85
CA LEU A 53 -23.54 -33.00 -13.81
C LEU A 53 -22.28 -33.85 -13.93
N PHE A 54 -21.33 -33.45 -14.79
CA PHE A 54 -20.08 -34.17 -15.00
C PHE A 54 -18.98 -33.77 -14.03
N GLY A 55 -19.18 -32.69 -13.26
CA GLY A 55 -18.12 -32.08 -12.49
C GLY A 55 -16.98 -31.66 -13.41
N VAL A 56 -17.24 -30.74 -14.35
CA VAL A 56 -16.21 -30.05 -15.15
C VAL A 56 -16.58 -28.58 -15.35
N THR A 57 -15.60 -27.71 -15.61
CA THR A 57 -15.86 -26.30 -15.92
C THR A 57 -16.51 -26.13 -17.30
N THR A 58 -17.31 -25.07 -17.46
CA THR A 58 -17.88 -24.70 -18.77
C THR A 58 -16.78 -24.39 -19.78
N ASP A 59 -15.66 -23.82 -19.32
CA ASP A 59 -14.47 -23.56 -20.12
C ASP A 59 -13.86 -24.84 -20.67
N TYR A 60 -13.73 -25.89 -19.85
CA TYR A 60 -13.29 -27.20 -20.31
C TYR A 60 -14.26 -27.76 -21.38
N LEU A 61 -15.58 -27.60 -21.23
CA LEU A 61 -16.52 -28.07 -22.24
C LEU A 61 -16.38 -27.33 -23.59
N LEU A 62 -16.10 -26.02 -23.56
CA LEU A 62 -16.15 -25.16 -24.76
C LEU A 62 -14.81 -24.90 -25.45
N LYS A 63 -13.67 -24.96 -24.76
CA LYS A 63 -12.34 -24.66 -25.34
C LYS A 63 -11.63 -25.90 -25.87
N ASP A 64 -11.21 -25.90 -27.13
CA ASP A 64 -10.71 -27.11 -27.80
C ASP A 64 -9.37 -27.67 -27.25
N ASP A 65 -8.63 -26.84 -26.49
CA ASP A 65 -7.22 -27.07 -26.10
C ASP A 65 -6.99 -27.35 -24.60
N MET A 66 -8.05 -27.62 -23.82
CA MET A 66 -7.91 -27.92 -22.38
C MET A 66 -7.90 -29.43 -22.09
N GLU A 67 -6.94 -29.90 -21.29
CA GLU A 67 -6.96 -31.25 -20.69
C GLU A 67 -8.00 -31.32 -19.56
N LEU A 68 -8.40 -32.54 -19.16
CA LEU A 68 -9.44 -32.77 -18.13
C LEU A 68 -9.07 -32.08 -16.81
N GLU A 69 -9.62 -30.89 -16.57
CA GLU A 69 -9.72 -30.32 -15.24
C GLU A 69 -10.97 -30.93 -14.59
N GLU A 70 -10.76 -31.89 -13.68
CA GLU A 70 -11.83 -32.39 -12.82
C GLU A 70 -12.36 -31.23 -11.97
N PHE A 71 -13.67 -31.01 -11.97
CA PHE A 71 -14.33 -30.18 -10.97
C PHE A 71 -14.37 -31.02 -9.71
N THR A 72 -13.28 -31.01 -8.97
CA THR A 72 -13.41 -31.18 -7.54
C THR A 72 -14.34 -30.05 -7.09
N SER A 73 -15.41 -30.40 -6.37
CA SER A 73 -16.10 -29.47 -5.47
C SER A 73 -15.25 -29.16 -4.23
N GLU A 74 -13.93 -29.21 -4.39
CA GLU A 74 -13.05 -28.32 -3.71
C GLU A 74 -13.24 -27.02 -4.48
N THR A 75 -13.65 -25.96 -3.80
CA THR A 75 -13.16 -24.63 -4.17
C THR A 75 -11.79 -24.81 -4.81
N ILE A 76 -11.56 -24.25 -6.00
CA ILE A 76 -10.21 -23.87 -6.35
C ILE A 76 -9.82 -22.95 -5.19
N ASP A 77 -9.25 -23.54 -4.14
CA ASP A 77 -8.37 -22.88 -3.22
C ASP A 77 -7.20 -22.57 -4.12
N SER A 78 -7.35 -21.48 -4.86
CA SER A 78 -6.29 -20.89 -5.64
C SER A 78 -5.13 -20.49 -4.71
N GLY A 79 -5.24 -20.72 -3.39
CA GLY A 79 -4.44 -20.07 -2.37
C GLY A 79 -4.58 -18.55 -2.42
N VAL A 80 -5.43 -18.03 -3.31
CA VAL A 80 -5.55 -16.61 -3.65
C VAL A 80 -6.76 -16.11 -2.91
N ARG A 81 -6.49 -15.38 -1.82
CA ARG A 81 -7.51 -14.82 -0.95
C ARG A 81 -8.48 -13.97 -1.75
N GLN A 82 -9.78 -14.25 -1.65
CA GLN A 82 -10.81 -13.41 -2.24
C GLN A 82 -11.35 -12.40 -1.23
N ILE A 83 -11.32 -11.12 -1.60
CA ILE A 83 -11.80 -10.03 -0.75
C ILE A 83 -13.26 -9.75 -1.08
N SER A 84 -14.13 -9.83 -0.06
CA SER A 84 -15.55 -9.51 -0.18
C SER A 84 -15.84 -8.00 -0.08
N ILE A 85 -17.05 -7.59 -0.44
CA ILE A 85 -17.50 -6.19 -0.28
C ILE A 85 -17.46 -5.78 1.20
N GLU A 86 -17.84 -6.69 2.10
CA GLU A 86 -17.82 -6.45 3.56
C GLU A 86 -16.40 -6.32 4.10
N GLU A 87 -15.49 -7.21 3.68
CA GLU A 87 -14.08 -7.16 4.08
C GLU A 87 -13.41 -5.87 3.57
N ALA A 88 -13.61 -5.53 2.30
CA ALA A 88 -13.12 -4.28 1.72
C ALA A 88 -13.71 -3.05 2.45
N GLY A 89 -14.99 -3.09 2.79
CA GLY A 89 -15.66 -2.03 3.56
C GLY A 89 -15.03 -1.85 4.95
N THR A 90 -14.85 -2.94 5.67
CA THR A 90 -14.24 -2.97 7.01
C THR A 90 -12.81 -2.45 6.96
N TYR A 91 -12.01 -2.91 6.00
CA TYR A 91 -10.65 -2.43 5.78
C TYR A 91 -10.59 -0.92 5.54
N LEU A 92 -11.48 -0.36 4.71
CA LEU A 92 -11.49 1.09 4.43
C LEU A 92 -11.84 1.91 5.68
N VAL A 93 -12.80 1.45 6.49
CA VAL A 93 -13.17 2.10 7.76
C VAL A 93 -12.01 2.03 8.74
N GLN A 94 -11.41 0.86 8.90
CA GLN A 94 -10.29 0.65 9.81
C GLN A 94 -9.06 1.45 9.38
N SER A 95 -8.75 1.49 8.08
CA SER A 95 -7.67 2.32 7.52
C SER A 95 -7.88 3.80 7.83
N ARG A 96 -9.13 4.28 7.80
CA ARG A 96 -9.46 5.68 8.13
C ARG A 96 -9.25 5.99 9.61
N GLU A 97 -9.62 5.09 10.50
CA GLU A 97 -9.41 5.26 11.94
C GLU A 97 -7.92 5.17 12.31
N SER A 98 -7.20 4.20 11.73
CA SER A 98 -5.74 4.10 11.81
C SER A 98 -5.06 5.38 11.31
N ALA A 99 -5.49 5.94 10.18
CA ALA A 99 -4.94 7.17 9.62
C ALA A 99 -5.05 8.36 10.58
N LYS A 100 -6.18 8.51 11.29
CA LYS A 100 -6.36 9.56 12.30
C LYS A 100 -5.38 9.39 13.46
N ARG A 101 -5.21 8.16 13.97
CA ARG A 101 -4.28 7.88 15.07
C ARG A 101 -2.83 8.12 14.67
N ILE A 102 -2.43 7.70 13.46
CA ILE A 102 -1.11 7.97 12.90
C ILE A 102 -0.91 9.49 12.78
N ALA A 103 -1.89 10.24 12.30
CA ALA A 103 -1.79 11.70 12.19
C ALA A 103 -1.63 12.38 13.56
N VAL A 104 -2.35 11.92 14.59
CA VAL A 104 -2.17 12.40 15.97
C VAL A 104 -0.78 12.06 16.49
N GLY A 105 -0.28 10.83 16.26
CA GLY A 105 1.08 10.43 16.62
C GLY A 105 2.13 11.33 15.96
N THR A 106 2.01 11.59 14.66
CA THR A 106 2.89 12.50 13.93
C THR A 106 2.85 13.92 14.49
N PHE A 107 1.66 14.42 14.85
CA PHE A 107 1.51 15.73 15.48
C PHE A 107 2.25 15.81 16.81
N LEU A 108 2.09 14.80 17.67
CA LEU A 108 2.76 14.74 18.97
C LEU A 108 4.28 14.71 18.82
N CYS A 109 4.81 14.01 17.81
CA CYS A 109 6.24 14.05 17.49
C CYS A 109 6.70 15.48 17.14
N VAL A 110 5.93 16.21 16.33
CA VAL A 110 6.25 17.59 15.93
C VAL A 110 6.12 18.55 17.13
N LEU A 111 5.13 18.35 18.01
CA LEU A 111 4.98 19.18 19.21
C LEU A 111 6.00 18.84 20.31
N SER A 112 6.59 17.64 20.30
CA SER A 112 7.45 17.15 21.38
C SER A 112 8.62 18.08 21.75
N PRO A 113 9.28 18.81 20.81
CA PRO A 113 10.36 19.72 21.16
C PRO A 113 9.88 21.08 21.70
N ILE A 114 8.60 21.44 21.53
CA ILE A 114 8.08 22.77 21.89
C ILE A 114 8.26 23.09 23.37
N PRO A 115 7.91 22.21 24.33
CA PRO A 115 8.13 22.49 25.75
C PRO A 115 9.60 22.73 26.07
N LEU A 116 10.51 21.97 25.47
CA LEU A 116 11.95 22.11 25.66
C LEU A 116 12.43 23.48 25.13
N LEU A 117 11.99 23.88 23.94
CA LEU A 117 12.34 25.17 23.35
C LEU A 117 11.80 26.34 24.17
N LEU A 118 10.53 26.29 24.60
CA LEU A 118 9.91 27.36 25.38
C LEU A 118 10.52 27.49 26.78
N LEU A 119 10.81 26.36 27.45
CA LEU A 119 11.42 26.39 28.77
C LEU A 119 12.89 26.86 28.72
N GLY A 120 13.64 26.46 27.69
CA GLY A 120 14.99 26.97 27.46
C GLY A 120 14.99 28.49 27.28
N ALA A 121 14.15 29.01 26.37
CA ALA A 121 14.01 30.45 26.19
C ALA A 121 13.48 31.17 27.44
N ALA A 122 12.65 30.52 28.25
CA ALA A 122 12.16 31.09 29.51
C ALA A 122 13.26 31.18 30.58
N SER A 123 14.23 30.26 30.61
CA SER A 123 15.35 30.32 31.58
C SER A 123 16.36 31.44 31.31
N GLU A 124 16.49 31.87 30.05
CA GLU A 124 17.32 33.00 29.67
C GLU A 124 16.63 34.36 29.90
N TYR A 125 15.30 34.35 30.04
CA TYR A 125 14.52 35.56 30.25
C TYR A 125 14.53 35.98 31.73
N GLU A 126 15.30 37.01 32.07
CA GLU A 126 15.58 37.47 33.45
C GLU A 126 14.34 37.66 34.36
N LYS A 127 13.13 37.83 33.80
CA LYS A 127 11.88 37.94 34.59
C LYS A 127 11.31 36.61 35.07
N LEU A 128 11.66 35.50 34.43
CA LEU A 128 11.20 34.17 34.79
C LEU A 128 12.33 33.48 35.55
N ASN A 129 12.20 33.43 36.87
CA ASN A 129 13.23 32.97 37.80
C ASN A 129 13.38 31.42 37.79
N ILE A 130 13.61 30.83 36.61
CA ILE A 130 13.70 29.40 36.35
C ILE A 130 15.17 29.05 36.13
N SER A 131 15.69 28.05 36.85
CA SER A 131 17.06 27.60 36.63
C SER A 131 17.18 26.82 35.31
N GLU A 132 18.28 27.05 34.58
CA GLU A 132 18.59 26.39 33.31
C GLU A 132 18.52 24.85 33.42
N ASN A 133 19.10 24.29 34.49
CA ASN A 133 19.06 22.85 34.77
C ASN A 133 17.62 22.31 34.93
N LEU A 134 16.75 23.07 35.60
CA LEU A 134 15.36 22.66 35.79
C LEU A 134 14.58 22.74 34.47
N ALA A 135 14.77 23.82 33.71
CA ALA A 135 14.16 24.01 32.39
C ALA A 135 14.55 22.88 31.42
N GLY A 136 15.84 22.55 31.34
CA GLY A 136 16.36 21.46 30.50
C GLY A 136 15.81 20.10 30.92
N CYS A 137 15.87 19.77 32.22
CA CYS A 137 15.38 18.47 32.71
C CYS A 137 13.87 18.31 32.49
N LEU A 138 13.07 19.32 32.85
CA LEU A 138 11.61 19.28 32.68
C LEU A 138 11.22 19.26 31.19
N GLY A 139 11.94 20.00 30.35
CA GLY A 139 11.77 20.00 28.90
C GLY A 139 12.01 18.62 28.28
N ILE A 140 13.10 17.94 28.67
CA ILE A 140 13.40 16.58 28.20
C ILE A 140 12.34 15.58 28.68
N MET A 141 11.89 15.67 29.93
CA MET A 141 10.83 14.80 30.46
C MET A 141 9.53 14.95 29.65
N LEU A 142 9.12 16.17 29.33
CA LEU A 142 7.93 16.44 28.52
C LEU A 142 8.10 15.97 27.06
N LEU A 143 9.28 16.20 26.47
CA LEU A 143 9.60 15.71 25.13
C LEU A 143 9.44 14.19 25.06
N LEU A 144 10.05 13.47 26.00
CA LEU A 144 9.96 12.01 26.06
C LEU A 144 8.52 11.53 26.31
N PHE A 145 7.74 12.22 27.14
CA PHE A 145 6.34 11.90 27.37
C PHE A 145 5.51 11.96 26.07
N PHE A 146 5.68 13.02 25.27
CA PHE A 146 5.00 13.15 23.98
C PHE A 146 5.44 12.07 22.98
N VAL A 147 6.74 11.75 22.95
CA VAL A 147 7.28 10.69 22.09
C VAL A 147 6.72 9.32 22.49
N ILE A 148 6.65 9.00 23.78
CA ILE A 148 6.07 7.74 24.26
C ILE A 148 4.60 7.63 23.85
N ALA A 149 3.82 8.71 23.99
CA ALA A 149 2.43 8.73 23.55
C ALA A 149 2.30 8.53 22.03
N ALA A 150 3.16 9.16 21.23
CA ALA A 150 3.17 8.99 19.78
C ALA A 150 3.51 7.56 19.36
N VAL A 151 4.55 6.96 19.97
CA VAL A 151 4.95 5.57 19.72
C VAL A 151 3.83 4.60 20.09
N ALA A 152 3.15 4.80 21.21
CA ALA A 152 2.01 3.97 21.60
C ALA A 152 0.87 4.01 20.55
N LEU A 153 0.57 5.19 19.99
CA LEU A 153 -0.42 5.32 18.91
C LEU A 153 0.01 4.59 17.64
N PHE A 154 1.28 4.69 17.24
CA PHE A 154 1.81 3.99 16.06
C PHE A 154 1.77 2.47 16.23
N ILE A 155 2.19 1.96 17.38
CA ILE A 155 2.17 0.53 17.69
C ILE A 155 0.72 0.01 17.66
N TYR A 156 -0.20 0.70 18.35
CA TYR A 156 -1.61 0.30 18.37
C TYR A 156 -2.25 0.33 16.97
N SER A 157 -1.92 1.33 16.16
CA SER A 157 -2.36 1.39 14.76
C SER A 157 -1.75 0.28 13.90
N GLY A 158 -0.50 -0.12 14.16
CA GLY A 158 0.18 -1.21 13.46
C GLY A 158 -0.51 -2.56 13.71
N PHE A 159 -0.76 -2.89 14.99
CA PHE A 159 -1.45 -4.13 15.36
C PHE A 159 -2.85 -4.24 14.75
N GLN A 160 -3.60 -3.13 14.66
CA GLN A 160 -4.91 -3.18 14.01
C GLN A 160 -4.82 -3.50 12.52
N ASN A 161 -3.76 -3.08 11.84
CA ASN A 161 -3.60 -3.31 10.41
C ASN A 161 -2.97 -4.67 10.07
N GLU A 162 -2.52 -5.45 11.06
CA GLU A 162 -1.85 -6.75 10.88
C GLU A 162 -2.68 -7.73 10.05
N GLN A 163 -3.99 -7.81 10.30
CA GLN A 163 -4.89 -8.68 9.54
C GLN A 163 -5.00 -8.35 8.04
N TYR A 164 -4.56 -7.16 7.63
CA TYR A 164 -4.54 -6.68 6.25
C TYR A 164 -3.13 -6.51 5.68
N GLU A 165 -2.10 -6.97 6.38
CA GLU A 165 -0.71 -6.86 5.91
C GLU A 165 -0.49 -7.59 4.58
N TYR A 166 -1.32 -8.61 4.28
CA TYR A 166 -1.34 -9.30 2.99
C TYR A 166 -1.61 -8.35 1.80
N LEU A 167 -2.33 -7.24 2.00
CA LEU A 167 -2.54 -6.21 0.95
C LEU A 167 -1.25 -5.47 0.60
N ASP A 168 -0.32 -5.38 1.55
CA ASP A 168 1.00 -4.77 1.37
C ASP A 168 2.03 -5.76 0.85
N ARG A 169 1.88 -7.05 1.19
CA ARG A 169 2.74 -8.13 0.69
C ARG A 169 2.49 -8.45 -0.79
N GLU A 170 3.39 -9.23 -1.37
CA GLU A 170 3.28 -9.77 -2.75
C GLU A 170 2.28 -10.96 -2.82
N GLU A 171 1.45 -11.14 -1.79
CA GLU A 171 0.48 -12.23 -1.72
C GLU A 171 -0.62 -12.01 -2.76
N PRO A 172 -0.91 -13.00 -3.62
CA PRO A 172 -1.94 -12.85 -4.61
C PRO A 172 -3.31 -12.86 -3.91
N PHE A 173 -4.11 -11.84 -4.19
CA PHE A 173 -5.51 -11.77 -3.80
C PHE A 173 -6.37 -11.36 -4.98
N GLU A 174 -7.65 -11.70 -4.97
CA GLU A 174 -8.62 -11.30 -5.98
C GLU A 174 -9.78 -10.55 -5.34
N LEU A 175 -10.33 -9.59 -6.08
CA LEU A 175 -11.51 -8.86 -5.63
C LEU A 175 -12.75 -9.59 -6.11
N GLN A 176 -13.71 -9.84 -5.21
CA GLN A 176 -15.02 -10.35 -5.61
C GLN A 176 -15.73 -9.37 -6.56
N TYR A 177 -16.67 -9.90 -7.33
CA TYR A 177 -17.50 -9.11 -8.24
C TYR A 177 -18.15 -7.92 -7.51
N GLY A 178 -18.05 -6.73 -8.09
CA GLY A 178 -18.61 -5.49 -7.52
C GLY A 178 -17.70 -4.73 -6.55
N VAL A 179 -16.69 -5.36 -5.93
CA VAL A 179 -15.77 -4.68 -5.00
C VAL A 179 -14.98 -3.58 -5.70
N SER A 180 -14.43 -3.86 -6.88
CA SER A 180 -13.68 -2.87 -7.67
C SER A 180 -14.57 -1.68 -8.08
N GLY A 181 -15.85 -1.93 -8.40
CA GLY A 181 -16.83 -0.88 -8.68
C GLY A 181 -17.09 0.01 -7.47
N MET A 182 -17.37 -0.60 -6.32
CA MET A 182 -17.63 0.11 -5.05
C MET A 182 -16.44 0.98 -4.62
N VAL A 183 -15.21 0.45 -4.71
CA VAL A 183 -14.01 1.21 -4.33
C VAL A 183 -13.73 2.34 -5.31
N ARG A 184 -13.91 2.12 -6.63
CA ARG A 184 -13.77 3.18 -7.64
C ARG A 184 -14.79 4.30 -7.49
N GLU A 185 -16.02 3.97 -7.11
CA GLU A 185 -17.05 4.96 -6.80
C GLU A 185 -16.64 5.84 -5.62
N LYS A 186 -16.23 5.23 -4.50
CA LYS A 186 -15.67 5.96 -3.34
C LYS A 186 -14.44 6.79 -3.70
N GLN A 187 -13.55 6.27 -4.54
CA GLN A 187 -12.36 6.98 -4.99
C GLN A 187 -12.75 8.21 -5.82
N LYS A 188 -13.75 8.10 -6.70
CA LYS A 188 -14.27 9.22 -7.50
C LYS A 188 -14.92 10.29 -6.63
N GLU A 189 -15.73 9.91 -5.65
CA GLU A 189 -16.36 10.82 -4.70
C GLU A 189 -15.31 11.56 -3.86
N TYR A 190 -14.30 10.84 -3.39
CA TYR A 190 -13.28 11.40 -2.51
C TYR A 190 -12.19 12.17 -3.26
N ARG A 191 -11.98 11.95 -4.57
CA ARG A 191 -10.88 12.54 -5.35
C ARG A 191 -10.78 14.06 -5.23
N ASN A 192 -11.90 14.78 -5.36
CA ASN A 192 -11.89 16.24 -5.27
C ASN A 192 -11.55 16.72 -3.86
N GLN A 193 -12.08 16.03 -2.84
CA GLN A 193 -11.77 16.31 -1.45
C GLN A 193 -10.29 16.03 -1.14
N TYR A 194 -9.76 14.91 -1.64
CA TYR A 194 -8.35 14.54 -1.52
C TYR A 194 -7.44 15.64 -2.10
N ILE A 195 -7.68 16.05 -3.34
CA ILE A 195 -6.90 17.10 -4.01
C ILE A 195 -6.98 18.43 -3.23
N PHE A 196 -8.18 18.83 -2.83
CA PHE A 196 -8.40 20.08 -2.10
C PHE A 196 -7.62 20.13 -0.78
N TRP A 197 -7.73 19.08 0.04
CA TRP A 197 -6.99 19.02 1.30
C TRP A 197 -5.49 18.91 1.10
N ASN A 198 -5.04 18.22 0.04
CA ASN A 198 -3.62 18.12 -0.29
C ASN A 198 -3.02 19.49 -0.67
N ILE A 199 -3.77 20.30 -1.43
CA ILE A 199 -3.37 21.68 -1.74
C ILE A 199 -3.29 22.52 -0.47
N ILE A 200 -4.31 22.48 0.39
CA ILE A 200 -4.32 23.22 1.66
C ILE A 200 -3.13 22.81 2.54
N ALA A 201 -2.89 21.51 2.71
CA ALA A 201 -1.79 21.00 3.52
C ALA A 201 -0.43 21.48 2.97
N THR A 202 -0.25 21.43 1.65
CA THR A 202 0.96 21.94 0.98
C THR A 202 1.16 23.43 1.27
N CYS A 203 0.12 24.25 1.09
CA CYS A 203 0.18 25.69 1.35
C CYS A 203 0.53 26.00 2.80
N ILE A 204 -0.08 25.28 3.77
CA ILE A 204 0.22 25.45 5.20
C ILE A 204 1.68 25.11 5.50
N CYS A 205 2.20 23.98 4.98
CA CYS A 205 3.59 23.60 5.21
C CYS A 205 4.58 24.60 4.59
N VAL A 206 4.34 25.06 3.36
CA VAL A 206 5.21 26.06 2.70
C VAL A 206 5.14 27.43 3.39
N ALA A 207 3.97 27.83 3.88
CA ALA A 207 3.79 29.08 4.62
C ALA A 207 4.24 28.99 6.10
N SER A 208 4.44 27.79 6.63
CA SER A 208 4.77 27.58 8.06
C SER A 208 6.00 28.35 8.55
N PRO A 209 7.06 28.62 7.77
CA PRO A 209 8.22 29.39 8.24
C PRO A 209 8.00 30.90 8.32
N ILE A 210 6.89 31.45 7.80
CA ILE A 210 6.63 32.90 7.78
C ILE A 210 6.70 33.54 9.18
N PRO A 211 6.08 32.97 10.24
CA PRO A 211 6.21 33.49 11.60
C PRO A 211 7.68 33.60 12.06
N LEU A 212 8.49 32.56 11.81
CA LEU A 212 9.92 32.58 12.15
C LEU A 212 10.67 33.69 11.39
N LEU A 213 10.38 33.88 10.11
CA LEU A 213 10.99 34.95 9.29
C LEU A 213 10.61 36.34 9.81
N VAL A 214 9.35 36.54 10.23
CA VAL A 214 8.91 37.79 10.89
C VAL A 214 9.66 37.97 12.21
N GLY A 215 9.83 36.90 12.98
CA GLY A 215 10.58 36.90 14.22
C GLY A 215 12.04 37.29 14.06
N ALA A 216 12.68 36.87 12.96
CA ALA A 216 14.07 37.20 12.67
C ALA A 216 14.33 38.71 12.46
N PHE A 217 13.30 39.52 12.21
CA PHE A 217 13.41 40.98 12.20
C PHE A 217 13.36 41.59 13.61
N SER A 218 13.01 40.79 14.63
CA SER A 218 13.07 41.19 16.02
C SER A 218 14.46 40.90 16.59
N GLU A 219 14.98 41.82 17.39
CA GLU A 219 16.19 41.60 18.19
C GLU A 219 15.93 40.79 19.47
N GLN A 220 14.68 40.36 19.73
CA GLN A 220 14.30 39.64 20.94
C GLN A 220 14.35 38.12 20.75
N GLU A 221 15.33 37.47 21.38
CA GLU A 221 15.54 36.01 21.33
C GLU A 221 14.32 35.19 21.78
N PHE A 222 13.64 35.65 22.84
CA PHE A 222 12.42 35.01 23.33
C PHE A 222 11.29 35.02 22.29
N LEU A 223 11.13 36.13 21.55
CA LEU A 223 10.10 36.26 20.51
C LEU A 223 10.41 35.35 19.31
N ILE A 224 11.69 35.27 18.91
CA ILE A 224 12.15 34.35 17.84
C ILE A 224 11.78 32.91 18.20
N THR A 225 12.06 32.48 19.44
CA THR A 225 11.75 31.12 19.90
C THR A 225 10.25 30.87 19.95
N LEU A 226 9.45 31.84 20.44
CA LEU A 226 7.99 31.72 20.41
C LEU A 226 7.48 31.53 18.97
N LEU A 227 7.97 32.32 18.02
CA LEU A 227 7.56 32.23 16.62
C LEU A 227 8.04 30.95 15.94
N LEU A 228 9.19 30.40 16.33
CA LEU A 228 9.63 29.07 15.93
C LEU A 228 8.61 27.99 16.34
N THR A 229 8.09 28.05 17.56
CA THR A 229 7.08 27.08 18.02
C THR A 229 5.77 27.21 17.25
N VAL A 230 5.36 28.43 16.87
CA VAL A 230 4.22 28.66 15.98
C VAL A 230 4.46 28.01 14.61
N THR A 231 5.65 28.18 14.04
CA THR A 231 6.05 27.51 12.79
C THR A 231 5.92 25.99 12.90
N MET A 232 6.40 25.39 14.00
CA MET A 232 6.30 23.94 14.21
C MET A 232 4.85 23.47 14.32
N VAL A 233 3.98 24.21 15.02
CA VAL A 233 2.54 23.90 15.10
C VAL A 233 1.88 23.95 13.73
N LEU A 234 2.14 24.99 12.94
CA LEU A 234 1.59 25.12 11.58
C LEU A 234 2.06 23.98 10.68
N ALA A 235 3.37 23.68 10.68
CA ALA A 235 3.92 22.55 9.92
C ALA A 235 3.29 21.22 10.37
N GLY A 236 3.09 21.02 11.67
CA GLY A 236 2.43 19.86 12.24
C GLY A 236 0.98 19.70 11.77
N ILE A 237 0.20 20.78 11.74
CA ILE A 237 -1.18 20.78 11.23
C ILE A 237 -1.20 20.35 9.76
N GLY A 238 -0.32 20.93 8.93
CA GLY A 238 -0.19 20.55 7.52
C GLY A 238 0.15 19.06 7.37
N ALA A 239 1.11 18.55 8.14
CA ALA A 239 1.50 17.14 8.15
C ALA A 239 0.34 16.22 8.55
N CYS A 240 -0.48 16.58 9.55
CA CYS A 240 -1.65 15.79 9.93
C CYS A 240 -2.67 15.67 8.79
N ILE A 241 -2.97 16.78 8.13
CA ILE A 241 -3.90 16.79 6.99
C ILE A 241 -3.35 15.89 5.88
N PHE A 242 -2.05 15.97 5.57
CA PHE A 242 -1.41 15.06 4.61
C PHE A 242 -1.56 13.59 5.01
N VAL A 243 -1.19 13.23 6.24
CA VAL A 243 -1.20 11.84 6.72
C VAL A 243 -2.59 11.24 6.62
N VAL A 244 -3.64 11.95 7.06
CA VAL A 244 -5.02 11.43 7.03
C VAL A 244 -5.48 11.21 5.59
N ASN A 245 -5.39 12.23 4.74
CA ASN A 245 -5.94 12.17 3.38
C ASN A 245 -5.12 11.22 2.48
N CYS A 246 -3.80 11.22 2.63
CA CYS A 246 -2.91 10.31 1.90
C CYS A 246 -3.16 8.85 2.29
N SER A 247 -3.32 8.55 3.58
CA SER A 247 -3.56 7.18 4.03
C SER A 247 -4.91 6.64 3.57
N ILE A 248 -5.96 7.47 3.54
CA ILE A 248 -7.28 7.08 3.02
C ILE A 248 -7.22 6.84 1.51
N TRP A 249 -6.55 7.70 0.75
CA TRP A 249 -6.36 7.51 -0.68
C TRP A 249 -5.57 6.23 -0.99
N THR A 250 -4.50 6.02 -0.24
CA THR A 250 -3.62 4.86 -0.33
C THR A 250 -4.38 3.55 -0.07
N SER A 251 -5.28 3.50 0.92
CA SER A 251 -6.03 2.27 1.21
C SER A 251 -6.92 1.86 0.03
N MET A 252 -7.52 2.81 -0.68
CA MET A 252 -8.29 2.54 -1.90
C MET A 252 -7.40 2.05 -3.04
N GLN A 253 -6.21 2.66 -3.24
CA GLN A 253 -5.25 2.21 -4.25
C GLN A 253 -4.71 0.80 -3.98
N LYS A 254 -4.50 0.43 -2.71
CA LYS A 254 -4.10 -0.92 -2.29
C LYS A 254 -5.13 -1.96 -2.72
N LEU A 255 -6.42 -1.72 -2.45
CA LEU A 255 -7.50 -2.64 -2.87
C LEU A 255 -7.58 -2.76 -4.40
N LEU A 256 -7.54 -1.64 -5.11
CA LEU A 256 -7.62 -1.61 -6.58
C LEU A 256 -6.34 -2.04 -7.29
N LYS A 257 -5.24 -2.28 -6.54
CA LYS A 257 -3.90 -2.54 -7.07
C LYS A 257 -3.47 -1.48 -8.09
N GLU A 258 -3.66 -0.20 -7.75
CA GLU A 258 -3.33 0.93 -8.63
C GLU A 258 -1.99 1.58 -8.23
N GLY A 259 -1.32 2.21 -9.20
CA GLY A 259 -0.04 2.90 -8.98
C GLY A 259 1.05 1.96 -8.47
N ASP A 260 1.68 2.32 -7.36
CA ASP A 260 2.76 1.56 -6.73
C ASP A 260 2.31 0.22 -6.12
N TYR A 261 0.99 -0.01 -6.03
CA TYR A 261 0.42 -1.23 -5.46
C TYR A 261 0.10 -2.31 -6.49
N THR A 262 0.35 -2.04 -7.79
CA THR A 262 0.34 -3.10 -8.80
C THR A 262 1.42 -4.14 -8.49
N MET A 263 1.18 -5.42 -8.83
CA MET A 263 2.17 -6.48 -8.60
C MET A 263 3.49 -6.19 -9.32
N GLU A 264 3.41 -5.60 -10.52
CA GLU A 264 4.58 -5.20 -11.30
C GLU A 264 5.37 -4.06 -10.64
N ALA A 265 4.68 -3.02 -10.14
CA ALA A 265 5.34 -1.91 -9.46
C ALA A 265 5.96 -2.34 -8.14
N LYS A 266 5.28 -3.17 -7.32
CA LYS A 266 5.85 -3.74 -6.09
C LYS A 266 7.15 -4.50 -6.38
N ARG A 267 7.16 -5.37 -7.41
CA ARG A 267 8.34 -6.14 -7.81
C ARG A 267 9.48 -5.24 -8.29
N LYS A 268 9.16 -4.20 -9.09
CA LYS A 268 10.14 -3.20 -9.57
C LYS A 268 10.74 -2.42 -8.39
N ASN A 269 9.89 -1.89 -7.50
CA ASN A 269 10.30 -1.08 -6.36
C ASN A 269 11.14 -1.89 -5.36
N ARG A 270 10.84 -3.18 -5.15
CA ARG A 270 11.65 -4.05 -4.29
C ARG A 270 13.03 -4.33 -4.87
N LYS A 271 13.11 -4.65 -6.17
CA LYS A 271 14.40 -4.83 -6.86
C LYS A 271 15.24 -3.56 -6.83
N MET A 272 14.61 -2.41 -7.11
CA MET A 272 15.25 -1.10 -7.00
C MET A 272 15.74 -0.84 -5.57
N GLY A 273 14.90 -1.08 -4.56
CA GLY A 273 15.28 -0.91 -3.15
C GLY A 273 16.47 -1.76 -2.73
N ALA A 274 16.50 -3.04 -3.13
CA ALA A 274 17.65 -3.91 -2.89
C ALA A 274 18.93 -3.38 -3.55
N PHE A 275 18.84 -2.95 -4.81
CA PHE A 275 19.93 -2.31 -5.54
C PHE A 275 20.43 -1.05 -4.82
N SER A 276 19.51 -0.17 -4.39
CA SER A 276 19.82 1.05 -3.65
C SER A 276 20.56 0.75 -2.35
N VAL A 277 20.10 -0.22 -1.56
CA VAL A 277 20.76 -0.61 -0.31
C VAL A 277 22.17 -1.10 -0.58
N VAL A 278 22.35 -1.98 -1.56
CA VAL A 278 23.68 -2.49 -1.95
C VAL A 278 24.59 -1.35 -2.39
N TYR A 279 24.09 -0.43 -3.21
CA TYR A 279 24.84 0.72 -3.69
C TYR A 279 25.35 1.60 -2.53
N TRP A 280 24.48 1.98 -1.60
CA TRP A 280 24.85 2.84 -0.47
C TRP A 280 25.81 2.14 0.50
N LEU A 281 25.68 0.83 0.69
CA LEU A 281 26.64 0.05 1.49
C LEU A 281 28.02 -0.01 0.84
N ILE A 282 28.10 -0.22 -0.49
CA ILE A 282 29.37 -0.18 -1.22
C ILE A 282 29.99 1.21 -1.17
N LEU A 283 29.20 2.26 -1.40
CA LEU A 283 29.67 3.65 -1.35
C LEU A 283 30.23 4.00 0.04
N THR A 284 29.54 3.58 1.10
CA THR A 284 29.98 3.76 2.48
C THR A 284 31.26 2.96 2.76
N ALA A 285 31.36 1.72 2.25
CA ALA A 285 32.58 0.92 2.38
C ALA A 285 33.79 1.58 1.69
N ILE A 286 33.60 2.15 0.49
CA ILE A 286 34.64 2.91 -0.24
C ILE A 286 35.06 4.15 0.57
N TYR A 287 34.08 4.91 1.08
CA TYR A 287 34.33 6.07 1.92
C TYR A 287 35.15 5.71 3.16
N LEU A 288 34.78 4.65 3.89
CA LEU A 288 35.49 4.22 5.08
C LEU A 288 36.89 3.68 4.74
N ALA A 289 37.04 2.85 3.71
CA ALA A 289 38.33 2.31 3.30
C ALA A 289 39.33 3.42 2.93
N TRP A 290 38.86 4.43 2.19
CA TRP A 290 39.68 5.60 1.86
C TRP A 290 40.00 6.40 3.12
N SER A 291 38.98 6.78 3.90
CA SER A 291 39.15 7.63 5.09
C SER A 291 40.09 7.02 6.13
N PHE A 292 39.98 5.71 6.40
CA PHE A 292 40.88 5.03 7.32
C PHE A 292 42.29 4.83 6.76
N SER A 293 42.44 4.57 5.45
CA SER A 293 43.76 4.36 4.85
C SER A 293 44.58 5.64 4.71
N THR A 294 43.93 6.78 4.46
CA THR A 294 44.64 8.06 4.24
C THR A 294 44.52 9.02 5.42
N ASN A 295 43.61 8.76 6.36
CA ASN A 295 43.29 9.61 7.51
C ASN A 295 42.87 11.05 7.13
N THR A 296 42.39 11.24 5.89
CA THR A 296 41.98 12.55 5.31
C THR A 296 40.46 12.68 5.27
N TRP A 297 39.83 12.72 6.44
CA TRP A 297 38.38 12.85 6.59
C TRP A 297 37.83 14.18 6.03
N ASP A 298 38.68 15.19 5.89
CA ASP A 298 38.39 16.51 5.33
C ASP A 298 38.06 16.48 3.83
N LYS A 299 38.52 15.46 3.10
CA LYS A 299 38.34 15.35 1.63
C LYS A 299 37.45 14.21 1.20
N THR A 300 37.39 13.13 1.98
CA THR A 300 36.69 11.90 1.60
C THR A 300 35.17 12.05 1.54
N TRP A 301 34.59 13.12 2.12
CA TRP A 301 33.16 13.44 1.97
C TRP A 301 32.72 13.61 0.51
N ILE A 302 33.64 13.93 -0.41
CA ILE A 302 33.36 14.04 -1.85
C ILE A 302 32.82 12.72 -2.44
N VAL A 303 33.14 11.58 -1.84
CA VAL A 303 32.62 10.26 -2.22
C VAL A 303 31.08 10.24 -2.17
N TYR A 304 30.48 10.88 -1.17
CA TYR A 304 29.02 10.94 -1.04
C TYR A 304 28.38 11.86 -2.07
N VAL A 305 29.01 12.99 -2.40
CA VAL A 305 28.50 13.91 -3.43
C VAL A 305 28.53 13.24 -4.81
N VAL A 306 29.69 12.72 -5.20
CA VAL A 306 29.86 12.03 -6.48
C VAL A 306 28.99 10.78 -6.53
N GLY A 307 28.95 10.02 -5.44
CA GLY A 307 28.08 8.85 -5.29
C GLY A 307 26.60 9.19 -5.42
N GLY A 308 26.13 10.32 -4.91
CA GLY A 308 24.74 10.76 -5.08
C GLY A 308 24.39 11.01 -6.55
N VAL A 309 25.28 11.67 -7.30
CA VAL A 309 25.08 11.93 -8.73
C VAL A 309 25.10 10.64 -9.55
N ILE A 310 26.07 9.75 -9.28
CA ILE A 310 26.18 8.44 -9.94
C ILE A 310 24.93 7.60 -9.64
N TYR A 311 24.42 7.63 -8.42
CA TYR A 311 23.21 6.91 -8.03
C TYR A 311 22.01 7.33 -8.88
N ALA A 312 21.79 8.64 -9.05
CA ALA A 312 20.70 9.15 -9.88
C ALA A 312 20.80 8.65 -11.33
N ALA A 313 22.01 8.67 -11.91
CA ALA A 313 22.25 8.15 -13.25
C ALA A 313 21.98 6.63 -13.33
N LEU A 314 22.46 5.86 -12.35
CA LEU A 314 22.24 4.41 -12.28
C LEU A 314 20.77 4.04 -12.15
N CYS A 315 19.98 4.80 -11.39
CA CYS A 315 18.53 4.61 -11.30
C CYS A 315 17.85 4.73 -12.66
N VAL A 316 18.18 5.76 -13.44
CA VAL A 316 17.62 5.97 -14.79
C VAL A 316 18.01 4.81 -15.72
N VAL A 317 19.28 4.39 -15.68
CA VAL A 317 19.75 3.25 -16.48
C VAL A 317 19.03 1.96 -16.10
N TRP A 318 18.86 1.70 -14.80
CA TRP A 318 18.13 0.54 -14.29
C TRP A 318 16.69 0.52 -14.79
N GLU A 319 15.99 1.66 -14.78
CA GLU A 319 14.64 1.75 -15.32
C GLU A 319 14.56 1.46 -16.82
N LEU A 320 15.53 1.96 -17.60
CA LEU A 320 15.61 1.69 -19.04
C LEU A 320 15.84 0.21 -19.35
N VAL A 321 16.68 -0.47 -18.56
CA VAL A 321 16.96 -1.91 -18.74
C VAL A 321 15.74 -2.74 -18.37
N MET A 322 15.14 -2.49 -17.20
CA MET A 322 13.98 -3.25 -16.72
C MET A 322 12.72 -3.06 -17.60
N ASN A 323 12.57 -1.91 -18.26
CA ASN A 323 11.45 -1.67 -19.18
C ASN A 323 11.62 -2.36 -20.54
N ARG A 324 12.84 -2.80 -20.91
CA ARG A 324 13.09 -3.52 -22.17
C ARG A 324 12.83 -5.03 -22.09
N GLU A 325 12.63 -5.59 -20.89
CA GLU A 325 12.33 -7.01 -20.68
C GLU A 325 10.83 -7.37 -20.78
N LYS A 326 9.97 -6.41 -21.18
CA LYS A 326 8.55 -6.65 -21.47
C LYS A 326 8.29 -6.52 -22.96
#